data_AF-A0A969LMX0-F1
#
_entry.id   AF-A0A969LMX0-F1
#
_cell.length_a   1.000
_cell.length_b   1.000
_cell.length_c   1.000
_cell.angle_alpha   90.00
_cell.angle_beta   90.00
_cell.angle_gamma   90.00
#
_symmetry.space_group_name_H-M   'P 1'
#
loop_
_entity.id
_entity.type
_entity.pdbx_description
1 polymer ?
#
loop_
_entity_poly.entity_id
_entity_poly.type
_entity_poly.pdbx_seq_one_letter_code
_entity_poly.pdbx_strand_id
1 'polypeptide(L)'
;MAIWQFKVFLLPEAKVHERLGGVPITIPADLVEDAQWWLTYQPCGIETAIAKLLPEAPSWSAEMRMWGDEEGDAASAIYEDDSHSKILEIEFRINVARLSDSLVAGICQLSEQFGCLLVSWRQCHVLRPKVPELMAAIERSKATKYVRDPISTLKALGHGEAEVSPLPKKLR
;
A
#
# COMPACT_ATOMS: atom_id res chain seq x y z
N MET A 1 6.50 -4.67 -7.72
CA MET A 1 5.62 -3.53 -8.04
C MET A 1 6.24 -2.72 -9.16
N ALA A 2 5.45 -2.38 -10.18
CA ALA A 2 5.94 -1.55 -11.26
C ALA A 2 6.17 -0.10 -10.81
N ILE A 3 7.13 0.57 -11.46
CA ILE A 3 7.49 1.96 -11.11
C ILE A 3 6.35 2.97 -11.36
N TRP A 4 5.36 2.62 -12.19
CA TRP A 4 4.18 3.43 -12.49
C TRP A 4 2.96 3.14 -11.58
N GLN A 5 3.10 2.28 -10.56
CA GLN A 5 2.04 1.98 -9.61
C GLN A 5 2.26 2.70 -8.28
N PHE A 6 1.17 3.16 -7.67
CA PHE A 6 1.15 3.70 -6.31
C PHE A 6 0.50 2.68 -5.37
N LYS A 7 1.19 2.35 -4.26
CA LYS A 7 0.76 1.33 -3.31
C LYS A 7 0.38 1.93 -1.97
N VAL A 8 -0.76 1.49 -1.44
CA VAL A 8 -1.24 1.81 -0.10
C VAL A 8 -1.69 0.54 0.63
N PHE A 9 -1.48 0.53 1.95
CA PHE A 9 -2.03 -0.47 2.87
C PHE A 9 -3.22 0.11 3.61
N LEU A 10 -4.13 -0.77 4.00
CA LEU A 10 -5.17 -0.44 4.96
C LEU A 10 -4.71 -0.85 6.35
N LEU A 11 -4.78 0.09 7.29
CA LEU A 11 -4.56 -0.18 8.71
C LEU A 11 -5.81 0.20 9.52
N PRO A 12 -6.30 -0.65 10.44
CA PRO A 12 -7.41 -0.27 11.31
C PRO A 12 -7.04 0.94 12.17
N GLU A 13 -7.80 2.04 12.06
CA GLU A 13 -7.50 3.30 12.76
C GLU A 13 -7.43 3.10 14.27
N ALA A 14 -8.36 2.31 14.82
CA ALA A 14 -8.39 1.99 16.24
C ALA A 14 -7.09 1.33 16.71
N LYS A 15 -6.47 0.49 15.87
CA LYS A 15 -5.23 -0.23 16.20
C LYS A 15 -3.99 0.64 16.08
N VAL A 16 -3.98 1.54 15.09
CA VAL A 16 -2.98 2.61 15.02
C VAL A 16 -3.04 3.48 16.28
N HIS A 17 -4.24 3.92 16.67
CA HIS A 17 -4.44 4.74 17.86
C HIS A 17 -4.05 4.04 19.16
N GLU A 18 -4.49 2.79 19.36
CA GLU A 18 -4.16 1.97 20.52
C GLU A 18 -2.64 1.79 20.69
N ARG A 19 -1.93 1.52 19.60
CA ARG A 19 -0.50 1.21 19.63
C ARG A 19 0.39 2.44 19.72
N LEU A 20 -0.02 3.56 19.14
CA LEU A 20 0.81 4.77 19.01
C LEU A 20 0.31 5.96 19.85
N GLY A 21 -0.79 5.80 20.59
CA GLY A 21 -1.41 6.87 21.38
C GLY A 21 -2.05 7.98 20.54
N GLY A 22 -2.31 7.73 19.26
CA GLY A 22 -2.78 8.73 18.31
C GLY A 22 -2.67 8.26 16.86
N VAL A 23 -3.13 9.10 15.93
CA VAL A 23 -2.90 8.90 14.48
C VAL A 23 -1.73 9.80 14.06
N PRO A 24 -0.53 9.24 13.84
CA PRO A 24 0.63 10.03 13.43
C PRO A 24 0.54 10.42 11.96
N ILE A 25 1.40 11.33 11.52
CA ILE A 25 1.56 11.68 10.10
C ILE A 25 2.31 10.57 9.34
N THR A 26 3.23 9.89 10.03
CA THR A 26 4.05 8.81 9.48
C THR A 26 4.20 7.68 10.49
N ILE A 27 4.22 6.44 10.00
CA ILE A 27 4.53 5.25 10.81
C ILE A 27 5.94 4.78 10.44
N PRO A 28 6.81 4.40 11.39
CA PRO A 28 8.09 3.76 11.07
C PRO A 28 7.91 2.54 10.15
N ALA A 29 8.77 2.37 9.15
CA ALA A 29 8.59 1.34 8.12
C ALA A 29 8.62 -0.09 8.69
N ASP A 30 9.54 -0.35 9.62
CA ASP A 30 9.61 -1.57 10.41
C ASP A 30 8.28 -1.86 11.12
N LEU A 31 7.65 -0.83 11.66
CA LEU A 31 6.36 -0.98 12.32
C LEU A 31 5.20 -1.19 11.34
N VAL A 32 5.27 -0.66 10.12
CA VAL A 32 4.24 -0.94 9.10
C VAL A 32 4.27 -2.41 8.71
N GLU A 33 5.47 -2.97 8.51
CA GLU A 33 5.69 -4.34 8.02
C GLU A 33 5.53 -5.41 9.11
N ASP A 34 6.08 -5.19 10.31
CA ASP A 34 6.17 -6.24 11.34
C ASP A 34 4.96 -6.25 12.29
N ALA A 35 4.15 -5.18 12.30
CA ALA A 35 3.00 -5.13 13.19
C ALA A 35 1.85 -5.96 12.65
N GLN A 36 1.34 -6.88 13.48
CA GLN A 36 0.11 -7.62 13.23
C GLN A 36 -1.12 -6.73 13.44
N TRP A 37 -1.31 -5.72 12.59
CA TRP A 37 -2.35 -4.69 12.69
C TRP A 37 -3.78 -5.26 12.71
N TRP A 38 -3.96 -6.42 12.08
CA TRP A 38 -5.24 -7.09 11.93
C TRP A 38 -5.48 -8.19 12.96
N LEU A 39 -4.51 -8.53 13.83
CA LEU A 39 -4.62 -9.70 14.72
C LEU A 39 -5.85 -9.65 15.65
N THR A 40 -6.17 -8.46 16.15
CA THR A 40 -7.29 -8.22 17.09
C THR A 40 -8.44 -7.46 16.44
N TYR A 41 -8.43 -7.31 15.12
CA TYR A 41 -9.47 -6.66 14.34
C TYR A 41 -9.60 -7.35 12.99
N GLN A 42 -10.69 -8.10 12.78
CA GLN A 42 -10.96 -8.80 11.52
C GLN A 42 -12.20 -8.19 10.85
N PRO A 43 -12.04 -7.53 9.68
CA PRO A 43 -13.13 -6.81 9.04
C PRO A 43 -14.06 -7.77 8.30
N CYS A 44 -15.24 -8.03 8.86
CA CYS A 44 -16.24 -8.88 8.21
C CYS A 44 -16.74 -8.24 6.90
N GLY A 45 -16.61 -8.96 5.79
CA GLY A 45 -17.13 -8.55 4.47
C GLY A 45 -16.24 -7.59 3.67
N ILE A 46 -14.98 -7.36 4.09
CA ILE A 46 -14.07 -6.49 3.34
C ILE A 46 -13.77 -7.01 1.95
N GLU A 47 -13.62 -8.32 1.79
CA GLU A 47 -13.39 -8.96 0.49
C GLU A 47 -14.54 -8.68 -0.48
N THR A 48 -15.79 -8.79 -0.01
CA THR A 48 -16.97 -8.48 -0.81
C THR A 48 -17.00 -7.00 -1.20
N ALA A 49 -16.49 -6.10 -0.35
CA ALA A 49 -16.37 -4.70 -0.68
C ALA A 49 -15.27 -4.46 -1.73
N ILE A 50 -14.11 -5.13 -1.61
CA ILE A 50 -13.03 -5.08 -2.60
C ILE A 50 -13.51 -5.61 -3.96
N ALA A 51 -14.25 -6.73 -3.97
CA ALA A 51 -14.79 -7.35 -5.17
C ALA A 51 -15.80 -6.46 -5.95
N LYS A 52 -16.35 -5.43 -5.30
CA LYS A 52 -17.17 -4.40 -5.98
C LYS A 52 -16.34 -3.33 -6.68
N LEU A 53 -15.08 -3.15 -6.27
CA LEU A 53 -14.14 -2.19 -6.85
C LEU A 53 -13.36 -2.81 -8.00
N LEU A 54 -12.89 -4.04 -7.80
CA LEU A 54 -12.03 -4.76 -8.73
C LEU A 54 -12.52 -6.20 -8.87
N PRO A 55 -12.53 -6.77 -10.08
CA PRO A 55 -12.93 -8.17 -10.29
C PRO A 55 -11.94 -9.11 -9.61
N GLU A 56 -12.40 -10.26 -9.12
CA GLU A 56 -11.51 -11.28 -8.56
C GLU A 56 -10.53 -11.81 -9.62
N ALA A 57 -9.28 -12.06 -9.19
CA ALA A 57 -8.20 -12.51 -10.04
C ALA A 57 -7.56 -13.79 -9.48
N PRO A 58 -6.99 -14.65 -10.34
CA PRO A 58 -6.23 -15.81 -9.87
C PRO A 58 -5.11 -15.40 -8.93
N SER A 59 -5.01 -16.08 -7.79
CA SER A 59 -3.89 -15.93 -6.87
C SER A 59 -2.81 -16.96 -7.17
N TRP A 60 -1.55 -16.58 -6.99
CA TRP A 60 -0.39 -17.46 -7.06
C TRP A 60 -0.01 -18.07 -5.69
N SER A 61 -0.73 -17.70 -4.62
CA SER A 61 -0.56 -18.27 -3.27
C SER A 61 -1.91 -18.70 -2.68
N ALA A 62 -1.91 -19.82 -1.97
CA ALA A 62 -3.09 -20.31 -1.25
C ALA A 62 -3.45 -19.44 -0.03
N GLU A 63 -2.53 -18.60 0.43
CA GLU A 63 -2.68 -17.70 1.60
C GLU A 63 -3.00 -16.26 1.16
N MET A 64 -3.36 -16.07 -0.11
CA MET A 64 -3.56 -14.75 -0.70
C MET A 64 -4.78 -14.75 -1.60
N ARG A 65 -5.55 -13.67 -1.53
CA ARG A 65 -6.59 -13.36 -2.51
C ARG A 65 -6.24 -12.10 -3.27
N MET A 66 -6.57 -12.08 -4.56
CA MET A 66 -6.22 -11.02 -5.48
C MET A 66 -7.45 -10.54 -6.24
N TRP A 67 -7.48 -9.25 -6.54
CA TRP A 67 -8.48 -8.61 -7.40
C TRP A 67 -7.79 -7.66 -8.37
N GLY A 68 -8.36 -7.49 -9.55
CA GLY A 68 -7.88 -6.59 -10.60
C GLY A 68 -6.82 -7.21 -11.50
N ASP A 69 -5.88 -6.39 -11.94
CA ASP A 69 -4.81 -6.73 -12.87
C ASP A 69 -3.47 -6.30 -12.29
N GLU A 70 -2.53 -7.25 -12.15
CA GLU A 70 -1.22 -6.97 -11.54
C GLU A 70 -0.41 -5.93 -12.32
N GLU A 71 -0.60 -5.81 -13.64
CA GLU A 71 0.03 -4.77 -14.45
C GLU A 71 -0.70 -3.42 -14.38
N GLY A 72 -1.94 -3.44 -13.88
CA GLY A 72 -2.86 -2.31 -13.79
C GLY A 72 -3.22 -1.94 -12.35
N ASP A 73 -4.52 -1.76 -12.12
CA ASP A 73 -5.10 -1.56 -10.79
C ASP A 73 -5.32 -2.93 -10.15
N ALA A 74 -4.82 -3.12 -8.93
CA ALA A 74 -4.95 -4.38 -8.21
C ALA A 74 -5.22 -4.15 -6.72
N ALA A 75 -5.80 -5.15 -6.08
CA ALA A 75 -5.88 -5.27 -4.63
C ALA A 75 -5.50 -6.68 -4.22
N SER A 76 -5.02 -6.81 -2.99
CA SER A 76 -4.82 -8.13 -2.40
C SER A 76 -5.01 -8.14 -0.90
N ALA A 77 -5.40 -9.31 -0.41
CA ALA A 77 -5.46 -9.63 1.01
C ALA A 77 -4.55 -10.84 1.26
N ILE A 78 -3.67 -10.71 2.24
CA ILE A 78 -2.78 -11.79 2.71
C ILE A 78 -3.36 -12.32 4.01
N TYR A 79 -3.32 -13.64 4.18
CA TYR A 79 -3.88 -14.36 5.32
C TYR A 79 -2.78 -15.14 6.06
N GLU A 80 -3.06 -15.52 7.30
CA GLU A 80 -2.13 -16.33 8.11
C GLU A 80 -1.94 -17.74 7.53
N ASP A 81 -2.97 -18.28 6.88
CA ASP A 81 -3.00 -19.61 6.28
C ASP A 81 -4.06 -19.72 5.16
N ASP A 82 -4.16 -20.90 4.53
CA ASP A 82 -5.09 -21.20 3.43
C ASP A 82 -6.57 -21.30 3.84
N SER A 83 -6.88 -21.24 5.14
CA SER A 83 -8.25 -21.17 5.64
C SER A 83 -8.90 -19.82 5.33
N HIS A 84 -8.09 -18.80 5.02
CA HIS A 84 -8.53 -17.42 4.80
C HIS A 84 -9.33 -16.82 5.96
N SER A 85 -9.11 -17.30 7.20
CA SER A 85 -9.88 -16.88 8.37
C SER A 85 -9.33 -15.63 9.07
N LYS A 86 -8.04 -15.35 8.91
CA LYS A 86 -7.36 -14.22 9.53
C LYS A 86 -6.55 -13.46 8.50
N ILE A 87 -6.96 -12.23 8.26
CA ILE A 87 -6.23 -11.27 7.44
C ILE A 87 -5.00 -10.80 8.21
N LEU A 88 -3.86 -10.76 7.52
CA LEU A 88 -2.60 -10.15 7.96
C LEU A 88 -2.36 -8.81 7.27
N GLU A 89 -2.77 -8.67 6.02
CA GLU A 89 -2.51 -7.46 5.23
C GLU A 89 -3.61 -7.25 4.19
N ILE A 90 -3.92 -5.99 3.91
CA ILE A 90 -4.73 -5.57 2.76
C ILE A 90 -4.01 -4.42 2.08
N GLU A 91 -3.80 -4.55 0.77
CA GLU A 91 -3.15 -3.53 -0.06
C GLU A 91 -3.96 -3.22 -1.31
N PHE A 92 -3.78 -1.98 -1.80
CA PHE A 92 -4.18 -1.56 -3.14
C PHE A 92 -2.97 -1.05 -3.91
N ARG A 93 -2.92 -1.40 -5.19
CA ARG A 93 -2.00 -0.87 -6.19
C ARG A 93 -2.82 -0.12 -7.23
N ILE A 94 -2.50 1.15 -7.42
CA ILE A 94 -3.20 2.06 -8.32
C ILE A 94 -2.30 2.35 -9.50
N ASN A 95 -2.79 2.12 -10.72
CA ASN A 95 -2.10 2.44 -11.96
C ASN A 95 -2.14 3.95 -12.20
N VAL A 96 -1.02 4.61 -11.93
CA VAL A 96 -0.92 6.07 -12.07
C VAL A 96 -0.92 6.50 -13.54
N ALA A 97 -0.52 5.62 -14.47
CA ALA A 97 -0.56 5.92 -15.90
C ALA A 97 -1.99 5.95 -16.46
N ARG A 98 -2.95 5.30 -15.77
CA ARG A 98 -4.36 5.23 -16.14
C ARG A 98 -5.24 5.45 -14.91
N LEU A 99 -5.01 6.57 -14.23
CA LEU A 99 -5.65 6.85 -12.95
C LEU A 99 -7.19 6.88 -13.09
N SER A 100 -7.86 6.18 -12.19
CA SER A 100 -9.32 6.07 -12.14
C SER A 100 -9.87 6.77 -10.90
N ASP A 101 -10.58 7.88 -11.10
CA ASP A 101 -11.21 8.64 -10.01
C ASP A 101 -12.24 7.79 -9.24
N SER A 102 -12.96 6.91 -9.92
CA SER A 102 -13.93 6.01 -9.29
C SER A 102 -13.26 4.98 -8.40
N LEU A 103 -12.10 4.46 -8.79
CA LEU A 103 -11.33 3.54 -7.96
C LEU A 103 -10.79 4.26 -6.71
N VAL A 104 -10.21 5.45 -6.88
CA VAL A 104 -9.71 6.27 -5.75
C VAL A 104 -10.84 6.58 -4.77
N ALA A 105 -12.01 6.99 -5.27
CA ALA A 105 -13.19 7.22 -4.45
C ALA A 105 -13.67 5.93 -3.75
N GLY A 106 -13.68 4.81 -4.46
CA GLY A 106 -14.06 3.51 -3.92
C GLY A 106 -13.13 3.02 -2.80
N ILE A 107 -11.81 3.18 -2.97
CA ILE A 107 -10.82 2.87 -1.93
C ILE A 107 -11.05 3.72 -0.69
N CYS A 108 -11.29 5.02 -0.86
CA CYS A 108 -11.59 5.92 0.26
C CYS A 108 -12.89 5.51 0.98
N GLN A 109 -13.97 5.30 0.24
CA GLN A 109 -15.26 4.90 0.80
C GLN A 109 -15.18 3.56 1.55
N LEU A 110 -14.50 2.57 0.96
CA LEU A 110 -14.26 1.28 1.60
C LEU A 110 -13.45 1.46 2.89
N SER A 111 -12.37 2.23 2.83
CA SER A 111 -11.53 2.46 4.01
C SER A 111 -12.29 3.17 5.13
N GLU A 112 -13.14 4.16 4.81
CA GLU A 112 -14.04 4.79 5.78
C GLU A 112 -15.04 3.80 6.37
N GLN A 113 -15.67 2.97 5.54
CA GLN A 113 -16.64 1.97 5.96
C GLN A 113 -16.04 0.99 6.99
N PHE A 114 -14.79 0.59 6.82
CA PHE A 114 -14.08 -0.33 7.71
C PHE A 114 -13.22 0.39 8.76
N GLY A 115 -13.35 1.70 8.94
CA GLY A 115 -12.59 2.46 9.94
C GLY A 115 -11.07 2.33 9.77
N CYS A 116 -10.60 2.33 8.52
CA CYS A 116 -9.21 2.14 8.15
C CYS A 116 -8.55 3.46 7.70
N LEU A 117 -7.28 3.60 8.03
CA LEU A 117 -6.36 4.57 7.48
C LEU A 117 -5.66 3.99 6.26
N LEU A 118 -5.17 4.86 5.38
CA LEU A 118 -4.34 4.47 4.24
C LEU A 118 -2.88 4.79 4.56
N VAL A 119 -1.97 3.85 4.31
CA VAL A 119 -0.53 4.07 4.51
C VAL A 119 0.22 3.85 3.21
N SER A 120 0.92 4.87 2.72
CA SER A 120 1.72 4.76 1.49
C SER A 120 2.95 3.89 1.71
N TRP A 121 3.22 2.92 0.83
CA TRP A 121 4.30 1.93 1.04
C TRP A 121 5.70 2.51 1.25
N ARG A 122 6.13 3.48 0.43
CA ARG A 122 7.53 3.94 0.47
C ARG A 122 7.79 5.09 1.43
N GLN A 123 6.80 5.92 1.68
CA GLN A 123 6.93 7.07 2.56
C GLN A 123 6.38 6.80 3.95
N CYS A 124 5.63 5.69 4.12
CA CYS A 124 4.89 5.34 5.32
C CYS A 124 4.02 6.49 5.85
N HIS A 125 3.60 7.39 4.95
CA HIS A 125 2.69 8.47 5.27
C HIS A 125 1.31 7.90 5.51
N VAL A 126 0.72 8.31 6.64
CA VAL A 126 -0.66 8.03 6.99
C VAL A 126 -1.54 9.07 6.33
N LEU A 127 -2.55 8.60 5.62
CA LEU A 127 -3.53 9.42 4.92
C LEU A 127 -4.90 9.11 5.52
N ARG A 128 -5.72 10.14 5.72
CA ARG A 128 -7.14 9.89 5.95
C ARG A 128 -7.74 9.34 4.66
N PRO A 129 -8.77 8.49 4.76
CA PRO A 129 -9.43 7.90 3.60
C PRO A 129 -10.34 8.94 2.90
N LYS A 130 -9.74 10.03 2.43
CA LYS A 130 -10.38 11.14 1.73
C LYS A 130 -9.75 11.28 0.35
N VAL A 131 -10.60 11.41 -0.67
CA VAL A 131 -10.15 11.51 -2.07
C VAL A 131 -9.08 12.59 -2.28
N PRO A 132 -9.22 13.84 -1.77
CA PRO A 132 -8.17 14.85 -1.95
C PRO A 132 -6.82 14.47 -1.34
N GLU A 133 -6.81 13.76 -0.21
CA GLU A 133 -5.57 13.34 0.45
C GLU A 133 -4.86 12.23 -0.33
N LEU A 134 -5.62 11.21 -0.75
CA LEU A 134 -5.08 10.12 -1.55
C LEU A 134 -4.59 10.61 -2.91
N MET A 135 -5.35 11.48 -3.59
CA MET A 135 -4.94 12.09 -4.86
C MET A 135 -3.66 12.90 -4.70
N ALA A 136 -3.58 13.74 -3.67
CA ALA A 136 -2.37 14.53 -3.42
C ALA A 136 -1.15 13.64 -3.11
N ALA A 137 -1.35 12.50 -2.45
CA ALA A 137 -0.28 11.51 -2.23
C ALA A 137 0.17 10.85 -3.54
N ILE A 138 -0.78 10.45 -4.39
CA ILE A 138 -0.50 9.90 -5.73
C ILE A 138 0.28 10.92 -6.55
N GLU A 139 -0.17 12.17 -6.64
CA GLU A 139 0.48 13.24 -7.42
C GLU A 139 1.93 13.50 -7.02
N ARG A 140 2.23 13.42 -5.71
CA ARG A 140 3.59 13.61 -5.17
C ARG A 140 4.47 12.37 -5.30
N SER A 141 3.91 11.22 -5.64
CA SER A 141 4.62 9.95 -5.66
C SER A 141 5.70 9.86 -6.75
N LYS A 142 6.66 8.95 -6.55
CA LYS A 142 7.65 8.61 -7.58
C LYS A 142 6.98 8.01 -8.83
N ALA A 143 5.82 7.36 -8.69
CA ALA A 143 5.08 6.80 -9.81
C ALA A 143 4.53 7.90 -10.73
N THR A 144 3.93 8.97 -10.18
CA THR A 144 3.51 10.12 -10.98
C THR A 144 4.69 10.80 -11.67
N LYS A 145 5.83 10.93 -10.98
CA LYS A 145 7.05 11.48 -11.59
C LYS A 145 7.52 10.63 -12.76
N TYR A 146 7.53 9.30 -12.61
CA TYR A 146 7.89 8.38 -13.68
C TYR A 146 6.94 8.47 -14.88
N VAL A 147 5.63 8.49 -14.64
CA VAL A 147 4.62 8.60 -15.72
C VAL A 147 4.76 9.93 -16.48
N ARG A 148 5.07 11.03 -15.78
CA ARG A 148 5.24 12.36 -16.40
C ARG A 148 6.56 12.54 -17.13
N ASP A 149 7.65 12.01 -16.59
CA ASP A 149 8.99 12.09 -17.18
C ASP A 149 9.80 10.82 -16.84
N PRO A 150 9.67 9.76 -17.67
CA PRO A 150 10.31 8.50 -17.40
C PRO A 150 11.83 8.59 -17.53
N ILE A 151 12.34 9.39 -18.48
CA ILE A 151 13.78 9.52 -18.75
C ILE A 151 14.49 10.15 -17.55
N SER A 152 14.02 11.31 -17.08
CA SER A 152 14.63 11.99 -15.94
C SER A 152 14.48 11.19 -14.65
N THR A 153 13.33 10.53 -14.46
CA THR A 153 13.09 9.69 -13.28
C THR A 153 14.04 8.48 -13.24
N LEU A 154 14.25 7.80 -14.38
CA LEU A 154 15.18 6.68 -14.46
C LEU A 154 16.64 7.11 -14.27
N LYS A 155 17.05 8.25 -14.83
CA LYS A 155 18.39 8.82 -14.59
C LYS A 155 18.62 9.10 -13.12
N ALA A 156 17.65 9.70 -12.42
CA ALA A 156 17.75 9.99 -10.99
C ALA A 156 17.87 8.71 -10.13
N LEU A 157 17.28 7.60 -10.57
CA LEU A 157 17.42 6.30 -9.88
C LEU A 157 18.81 5.69 -10.08
N GLY A 158 19.37 5.78 -11.29
CA GLY A 158 20.71 5.26 -11.59
C GLY A 158 21.86 5.96 -10.84
N HIS A 159 21.62 7.14 -10.27
CA HIS A 159 22.60 7.88 -9.47
C HIS A 159 22.41 7.72 -7.95
N GLY A 160 21.41 6.94 -7.49
CA GLY A 160 21.01 6.84 -6.08
C GLY A 160 21.53 5.61 -5.30
N GLU A 161 22.26 4.69 -5.94
CA GLU A 161 22.76 3.44 -5.30
C GLU A 161 24.30 3.37 -5.16
N ALA A 162 25.01 4.49 -5.33
CA ALA A 162 26.47 4.54 -5.18
C ALA A 162 26.89 5.17 -3.83
N GLU A 163 26.40 4.65 -2.71
CA GLU A 163 27.11 4.77 -1.41
C GLU A 163 27.43 3.36 -0.90
N VAL A 164 28.34 2.69 -1.61
CA VAL A 164 29.08 1.57 -1.03
C VAL A 164 30.09 2.16 -0.06
N SER A 165 29.73 2.18 1.22
CA SER A 165 30.65 2.49 2.30
C SER A 165 31.88 1.55 2.21
N PRO A 166 33.11 2.05 2.12
CA PRO A 166 34.28 1.19 2.01
C PRO A 166 34.48 0.44 3.34
N LEU A 167 34.41 -0.89 3.28
CA LEU A 167 34.77 -1.80 4.37
C LEU A 167 36.14 -1.43 4.97
N PRO A 168 36.31 -1.45 6.30
CA PRO A 168 37.58 -1.10 6.93
C PRO A 168 38.66 -2.12 6.55
N LYS A 169 39.79 -1.63 6.05
CA LYS A 169 40.99 -2.42 5.77
C LYS A 169 41.42 -3.13 7.06
N LYS A 170 41.41 -4.47 7.05
CA LYS A 170 42.04 -5.26 8.11
C LYS A 170 43.54 -4.99 8.11
N LEU A 171 44.02 -4.51 9.25
CA LEU A 171 45.43 -4.41 9.61
C LEU A 171 46.10 -5.79 9.44
N ARG A 172 47.27 -5.79 8.80
CA ARG A 172 48.28 -6.85 8.91
C ARG A 172 49.53 -6.21 9.50
#